data_AF-A0A7K7KSK4-F1
#
_entry.id   AF-A0A7K7KSK4-F1
#
_cell.length_a   1.000
_cell.length_b   1.000
_cell.length_c   1.000
_cell.angle_alpha   90.00
_cell.angle_beta   90.00
_cell.angle_gamma   90.00
#
_symmetry.space_group_name_H-M   'P 1'
#
loop_
_entity.id
_entity.type
_entity.pdbx_description
1 polymer ?
#
loop_
_entity_poly.entity_id
_entity_poly.type
_entity_poly.pdbx_seq_one_letter_code
_entity_poly.pdbx_strand_id
1 'polypeptide(L)'
;APGAAERSIRPYRSSQQYLCAMKEDLAEWLKELYDLDIEAGTFLEVLETGAVLCSHANHVAHAAGEFARACPSAARRLRLPTAGVACNLAAQPGTFQARDNVSNFIQWCRKEMGIKDVLMFETEDLVLRKNEKNFVLCLLELARRAARFGMSAPTLVQMEEEIEEELRQELHLPPKDTPLPRPPREPRDLRNLDQMVQHLVSRCTCPVQFPMIKISDGKYRVGDSDTLIFVRILREHVMVRVGGGWDTLQHYLDKHDPCRCTSLSHKQHPRSRPPQQVQHEVQLCKAPPAPGRGQPSLLVSRSQSPLPPVAW
;
A
#
# COMPACT_ATOMS: atom_id res chain seq x y z
N ALA A 1 -4.67 28.83 19.42
CA ALA A 1 -4.27 29.02 18.01
C ALA A 1 -2.90 28.37 17.81
N PRO A 2 -2.59 27.75 16.65
CA PRO A 2 -3.45 27.12 15.62
C PRO A 2 -3.59 25.60 15.93
N GLY A 3 -4.66 24.89 15.60
CA GLY A 3 -5.08 24.55 14.24
C GLY A 3 -4.48 23.19 13.86
N ALA A 4 -5.03 22.09 14.40
CA ALA A 4 -4.66 20.75 13.97
C ALA A 4 -4.98 20.65 12.48
N ALA A 5 -3.94 20.64 11.65
CA ALA A 5 -4.08 20.57 10.21
C ALA A 5 -4.87 19.30 9.85
N GLU A 6 -6.10 19.49 9.39
CA GLU A 6 -6.81 18.51 8.58
C GLU A 6 -5.89 18.19 7.40
N ARG A 7 -5.15 17.07 7.49
CA ARG A 7 -4.33 16.60 6.38
C ARG A 7 -5.28 16.33 5.23
N SER A 8 -5.26 17.23 4.25
CA SER A 8 -6.16 17.21 3.11
C SER A 8 -5.93 15.92 2.33
N ILE A 9 -6.90 15.01 2.38
CA ILE A 9 -6.87 13.80 1.57
C ILE A 9 -7.04 14.24 0.12
N ARG A 10 -5.96 14.16 -0.66
CA ARG A 10 -5.96 14.62 -2.05
C ARG A 10 -6.96 13.78 -2.89
N PRO A 11 -7.93 14.42 -3.58
CA PRO A 11 -8.89 13.73 -4.42
C PRO A 11 -8.32 13.47 -5.83
N TYR A 12 -8.51 12.28 -6.39
CA TYR A 12 -7.88 11.89 -7.66
C TYR A 12 -8.77 11.01 -8.58
N ARG A 13 -8.48 11.00 -9.90
CA ARG A 13 -9.40 10.54 -10.98
C ARG A 13 -8.96 9.33 -11.86
N SER A 14 -8.06 8.41 -11.46
CA SER A 14 -7.58 7.33 -12.34
C SER A 14 -7.01 6.07 -11.63
N SER A 15 -6.93 4.97 -12.38
CA SER A 15 -6.58 3.60 -11.95
C SER A 15 -5.10 3.36 -11.57
N GLN A 16 -4.23 4.36 -11.69
CA GLN A 16 -2.79 4.28 -11.38
C GLN A 16 -2.42 5.01 -10.06
N GLN A 17 -3.39 5.50 -9.29
CA GLN A 17 -3.15 6.28 -8.07
C GLN A 17 -2.31 5.57 -7.01
N TYR A 18 -2.52 4.26 -6.82
CA TYR A 18 -1.74 3.49 -5.86
C TYR A 18 -0.25 3.44 -6.23
N LEU A 19 0.09 3.53 -7.54
CA LEU A 19 1.49 3.62 -7.98
C LEU A 19 2.12 4.94 -7.57
N CYS A 20 1.37 6.04 -7.52
CA CYS A 20 1.89 7.32 -7.03
C CYS A 20 2.33 7.18 -5.57
N ALA A 21 1.47 6.64 -4.70
CA ALA A 21 1.80 6.41 -3.29
C ALA A 21 3.01 5.46 -3.12
N MET A 22 3.11 4.42 -3.95
CA MET A 22 4.26 3.50 -3.93
C MET A 22 5.55 4.16 -4.40
N LYS A 23 5.50 5.00 -5.45
CA LYS A 23 6.65 5.79 -5.91
C LYS A 23 7.08 6.83 -4.88
N GLU A 24 6.14 7.46 -4.19
CA GLU A 24 6.44 8.40 -3.10
C GLU A 24 7.22 7.73 -1.95
N ASP A 25 6.79 6.54 -1.53
CA ASP A 25 7.47 5.76 -0.48
C ASP A 25 8.87 5.28 -0.94
N LEU A 26 8.99 4.77 -2.18
CA LEU A 26 10.28 4.37 -2.74
C LEU A 26 11.23 5.56 -2.94
N ALA A 27 10.72 6.72 -3.37
CA ALA A 27 11.50 7.93 -3.54
C ALA A 27 12.07 8.40 -2.19
N GLU A 28 11.24 8.44 -1.14
CA GLU A 28 11.66 8.80 0.22
C GLU A 28 12.73 7.84 0.74
N TRP A 29 12.52 6.53 0.56
CA TRP A 29 13.49 5.52 0.95
C TRP A 29 14.85 5.65 0.20
N LEU A 30 14.83 5.86 -1.11
CA LEU A 30 16.06 6.05 -1.89
C LEU A 30 16.74 7.38 -1.56
N LYS A 31 15.97 8.43 -1.28
CA LYS A 31 16.48 9.73 -0.81
C LYS A 31 17.23 9.57 0.50
N GLU A 32 16.68 8.85 1.48
CA GLU A 32 17.35 8.57 2.76
C GLU A 32 18.63 7.73 2.61
N LEU A 33 18.64 6.77 1.69
CA LEU A 33 19.78 5.89 1.49
C LEU A 33 20.95 6.53 0.74
N TYR A 34 20.66 7.46 -0.19
CA TYR A 34 21.62 7.91 -1.19
C TYR A 34 21.70 9.43 -1.35
N ASP A 35 20.99 10.20 -0.52
CA ASP A 35 20.92 11.66 -0.59
C ASP A 35 20.51 12.17 -1.98
N LEU A 36 19.53 11.49 -2.57
CA LEU A 36 19.04 11.80 -3.92
C LEU A 36 17.94 12.85 -3.89
N ASP A 37 17.99 13.79 -4.82
CA ASP A 37 16.84 14.64 -5.12
C ASP A 37 15.83 13.91 -6.01
N ILE A 38 15.00 13.09 -5.36
CA ILE A 38 13.99 12.26 -6.02
C ILE A 38 12.61 12.48 -5.38
N GLU A 39 11.60 12.55 -6.25
CA GLU A 39 10.19 12.67 -5.90
C GLU A 39 9.35 11.73 -6.76
N ALA A 40 8.07 11.52 -6.45
CA ALA A 40 7.23 10.62 -7.23
C ALA A 40 7.02 11.04 -8.69
N GLY A 41 7.09 12.35 -8.98
CA GLY A 41 7.02 12.91 -10.33
C GLY A 41 8.31 12.68 -11.13
N THR A 42 9.47 12.81 -10.49
CA THR A 42 10.80 12.63 -11.10
C THR A 42 11.35 11.22 -10.94
N PHE A 43 10.61 10.33 -10.27
CA PHE A 43 11.07 9.01 -9.82
C PHE A 43 11.74 8.19 -10.92
N LEU A 44 11.12 8.14 -12.09
CA LEU A 44 11.64 7.35 -13.20
C LEU A 44 12.77 8.07 -13.94
N GLU A 45 12.76 9.41 -13.97
CA GLU A 45 13.79 10.22 -14.64
C GLU A 45 15.13 10.09 -13.91
N VAL A 46 15.11 10.19 -12.59
CA VAL A 46 16.30 10.02 -11.75
C VAL A 46 16.91 8.61 -11.90
N LEU A 47 16.09 7.60 -12.18
CA LEU A 47 16.51 6.19 -12.22
C LEU A 47 16.80 5.66 -13.63
N GLU A 48 16.48 6.40 -14.71
CA GLU A 48 16.47 5.86 -16.08
C GLU A 48 17.84 5.55 -16.67
N THR A 49 18.90 6.10 -16.10
CA THR A 49 20.28 5.74 -16.48
C THR A 49 20.70 4.38 -15.95
N GLY A 50 19.94 3.80 -15.02
CA GLY A 50 20.24 2.56 -14.32
C GLY A 50 21.41 2.66 -13.32
N ALA A 51 22.12 3.79 -13.26
CA ALA A 51 23.31 3.94 -12.41
C ALA A 51 22.98 3.83 -10.92
N VAL A 52 21.90 4.50 -10.48
CA VAL A 52 21.40 4.39 -9.10
C VAL A 52 20.97 2.96 -8.76
N LEU A 53 20.34 2.24 -9.71
CA LEU A 53 19.93 0.85 -9.51
C LEU A 53 21.12 -0.07 -9.33
N CYS A 54 22.15 0.07 -10.18
CA CYS A 54 23.38 -0.69 -10.04
C CYS A 54 24.12 -0.36 -8.73
N SER A 55 24.19 0.93 -8.35
CA SER A 55 24.73 1.35 -7.06
C SER A 55 23.97 0.71 -5.89
N HIS A 56 22.63 0.67 -5.98
CA HIS A 56 21.79 0.03 -4.97
C HIS A 56 22.07 -1.47 -4.87
N ALA A 57 22.12 -2.20 -5.99
CA ALA A 57 22.50 -3.63 -6.00
C ALA A 57 23.87 -3.88 -5.36
N ASN A 58 24.86 -3.02 -5.62
CA ASN A 58 26.18 -3.09 -5.00
C ASN A 58 26.13 -2.84 -3.49
N HIS A 59 25.36 -1.86 -3.05
CA HIS A 59 25.14 -1.59 -1.62
C HIS A 59 24.47 -2.79 -0.93
N VAL A 60 23.48 -3.41 -1.59
CA VAL A 60 22.79 -4.61 -1.08
C VAL A 60 23.76 -5.79 -0.95
N ALA A 61 24.62 -6.02 -1.94
CA ALA A 61 25.66 -7.05 -1.89
C ALA A 61 26.66 -6.80 -0.75
N HIS A 62 27.07 -5.55 -0.55
CA HIS A 62 27.96 -5.17 0.55
C HIS A 62 27.30 -5.42 1.92
N ALA A 63 26.06 -4.95 2.12
CA ALA A 63 25.31 -5.16 3.36
C ALA A 63 25.11 -6.64 3.67
N ALA A 64 24.85 -7.47 2.66
CA ALA A 64 24.76 -8.92 2.82
C ALA A 64 26.09 -9.55 3.27
N GLY A 65 27.22 -9.07 2.75
CA GLY A 65 28.56 -9.50 3.18
C GLY A 65 28.85 -9.15 4.64
N GLU A 66 28.53 -7.92 5.05
CA GLU A 66 28.67 -7.48 6.45
C GLU A 66 27.78 -8.30 7.38
N PHE A 67 26.53 -8.53 6.98
CA PHE A 67 25.62 -9.41 7.73
C PHE A 67 26.15 -10.85 7.84
N ALA A 68 26.71 -11.41 6.77
CA ALA A 68 27.28 -12.75 6.78
C ALA A 68 28.47 -12.88 7.74
N ARG A 69 29.29 -11.84 7.86
CA ARG A 69 30.41 -11.77 8.82
C ARG A 69 29.91 -11.64 10.26
N ALA A 70 28.94 -10.76 10.49
CA ALA A 70 28.39 -10.50 11.82
C ALA A 70 27.56 -11.67 12.36
N CYS A 71 26.81 -12.37 11.49
CA CYS A 71 25.86 -13.42 11.88
C CYS A 71 25.95 -14.68 10.99
N PRO A 72 27.07 -15.44 11.01
CA PRO A 72 27.30 -16.54 10.05
C PRO A 72 26.25 -17.65 10.08
N SER A 73 25.80 -18.05 11.27
CA SER A 73 24.77 -19.09 11.43
C SER A 73 23.42 -18.66 10.84
N ALA A 74 23.08 -17.39 10.99
CA ALA A 74 21.84 -16.83 10.47
C ALA A 74 21.91 -16.66 8.94
N ALA A 75 23.07 -16.23 8.43
CA ALA A 75 23.36 -16.09 7.01
C ALA A 75 23.22 -17.41 6.23
N ARG A 76 23.62 -18.55 6.79
CA ARG A 76 23.46 -19.88 6.16
C ARG A 76 21.99 -20.26 5.87
N ARG A 77 21.03 -19.61 6.54
CA ARG A 77 19.59 -19.85 6.35
C ARG A 77 18.96 -18.89 5.33
N LEU A 78 19.74 -17.94 4.81
CA LEU A 78 19.29 -16.92 3.87
C LEU A 78 19.96 -17.10 2.51
N ARG A 79 19.24 -16.69 1.47
CA ARG A 79 19.85 -16.44 0.16
C ARG A 79 20.42 -15.03 0.18
N LEU A 80 21.73 -14.93 0.33
CA LEU A 80 22.46 -13.67 0.33
C LEU A 80 23.09 -13.44 -1.05
N PRO A 81 23.02 -12.21 -1.60
CA PRO A 81 23.80 -11.86 -2.78
C PRO A 81 25.30 -11.98 -2.48
N THR A 82 26.03 -12.58 -3.40
CA THR A 82 27.48 -12.85 -3.25
C THR A 82 28.35 -11.93 -4.07
N ALA A 83 27.78 -11.33 -5.10
CA ALA A 83 28.45 -10.40 -6.00
C ALA A 83 27.58 -9.17 -6.23
N GLY A 84 28.23 -8.05 -6.56
CA GLY A 84 27.57 -6.86 -7.08
C GLY A 84 27.30 -6.94 -8.58
N VAL A 85 27.10 -5.78 -9.18
CA VAL A 85 26.79 -5.58 -10.59
C VAL A 85 27.71 -4.50 -11.19
N ALA A 86 28.11 -4.72 -12.44
CA ALA A 86 28.86 -3.72 -13.21
C ALA A 86 27.97 -2.50 -13.53
N CYS A 87 28.55 -1.30 -13.40
CA CYS A 87 27.84 -0.04 -13.59
C CYS A 87 28.67 0.92 -14.44
N ASN A 88 28.07 1.44 -15.51
CA ASN A 88 28.62 2.57 -16.25
C ASN A 88 28.03 3.89 -15.73
N LEU A 89 28.81 4.61 -14.92
CA LEU A 89 28.39 5.89 -14.33
C LEU A 89 28.30 7.04 -15.35
N ALA A 90 28.91 6.88 -16.53
CA ALA A 90 28.84 7.88 -17.60
C ALA A 90 27.61 7.73 -18.49
N ALA A 91 26.76 6.72 -18.24
CA ALA A 91 25.55 6.47 -19.01
C ALA A 91 24.61 7.68 -18.98
N GLN A 92 24.13 8.09 -20.15
CA GLN A 92 23.16 9.18 -20.29
C GLN A 92 21.75 8.62 -20.51
N PRO A 93 20.70 9.36 -20.13
CA PRO A 93 19.32 8.98 -20.38
C PRO A 93 19.05 8.55 -21.84
N GLY A 94 18.24 7.51 -22.02
CA GLY A 94 17.83 7.02 -23.34
C GLY A 94 18.90 6.27 -24.16
N THR A 95 20.15 6.20 -23.69
CA THR A 95 21.26 5.56 -24.41
C THR A 95 21.29 4.03 -24.29
N PHE A 96 22.07 3.37 -25.16
CA PHE A 96 22.33 1.93 -25.03
C PHE A 96 23.05 1.60 -23.71
N GLN A 97 23.97 2.46 -23.26
CA GLN A 97 24.67 2.29 -21.98
C GLN A 97 23.71 2.35 -20.79
N ALA A 98 22.68 3.20 -20.83
CA ALA A 98 21.63 3.21 -19.80
C ALA A 98 20.84 1.89 -19.79
N ARG A 99 20.48 1.37 -20.98
CA ARG A 99 19.81 0.07 -21.09
C ARG A 99 20.68 -1.08 -20.58
N ASP A 100 21.99 -1.03 -20.81
CA ASP A 100 22.94 -2.02 -20.30
C ASP A 100 23.00 -2.02 -18.77
N ASN A 101 23.08 -0.84 -18.12
CA ASN A 101 23.02 -0.73 -16.67
C ASN A 101 21.73 -1.36 -16.11
N VAL A 102 20.58 -1.02 -16.70
CA VAL A 102 19.27 -1.55 -16.28
C VAL A 102 19.21 -3.07 -16.50
N SER A 103 19.74 -3.57 -17.62
CA SER A 103 19.82 -5.01 -17.93
C SER A 103 20.67 -5.76 -16.90
N ASN A 104 21.84 -5.21 -16.55
CA ASN A 104 22.72 -5.78 -15.55
C ASN A 104 22.02 -5.86 -14.18
N PHE A 105 21.30 -4.81 -13.78
CA PHE A 105 20.51 -4.80 -12.54
C PHE A 105 19.39 -5.86 -12.56
N ILE A 106 18.63 -5.96 -13.65
CA ILE A 106 17.58 -6.97 -13.83
C ILE A 106 18.16 -8.39 -13.68
N GLN A 107 19.27 -8.68 -14.35
CA GLN A 107 19.94 -9.97 -14.26
C GLN A 107 20.42 -10.27 -12.85
N TRP A 108 20.98 -9.27 -12.16
CA TRP A 108 21.41 -9.39 -10.77
C TRP A 108 20.24 -9.68 -9.83
N CYS A 109 19.12 -8.95 -9.95
CA CYS A 109 17.91 -9.19 -9.15
C CYS A 109 17.36 -10.62 -9.32
N ARG A 110 17.36 -11.14 -10.55
CA ARG A 110 16.95 -12.51 -10.84
C ARG A 110 17.92 -13.53 -10.22
N LYS A 111 19.23 -13.34 -10.43
CA LYS A 111 20.26 -14.30 -10.07
C LYS A 111 20.62 -14.28 -8.58
N GLU A 112 21.00 -13.12 -8.06
CA GLU A 112 21.51 -13.01 -6.69
C GLU A 112 20.35 -12.94 -5.70
N MET A 113 19.35 -12.10 -5.99
CA MET A 113 18.21 -11.89 -5.08
C MET A 113 17.10 -12.92 -5.27
N GLY A 114 17.00 -13.60 -6.40
CA GLY A 114 16.02 -14.66 -6.66
C GLY A 114 14.60 -14.14 -6.89
N ILE A 115 14.44 -12.90 -7.36
CA ILE A 115 13.14 -12.29 -7.66
C ILE A 115 12.49 -13.06 -8.81
N LYS A 116 11.21 -13.41 -8.65
CA LYS A 116 10.47 -14.20 -9.64
C LYS A 116 10.13 -13.34 -10.86
N ASP A 117 10.14 -13.93 -12.06
CA ASP A 117 9.88 -13.21 -13.31
C ASP A 117 8.54 -12.49 -13.36
N VAL A 118 7.52 -12.99 -12.64
CA VAL A 118 6.21 -12.31 -12.51
C VAL A 118 6.26 -10.94 -11.83
N LEU A 119 7.36 -10.63 -11.13
CA LEU A 119 7.63 -9.33 -10.49
C LEU A 119 8.76 -8.57 -11.17
N MET A 120 9.44 -9.16 -12.16
CA MET A 120 10.53 -8.50 -12.88
C MET A 120 9.97 -7.51 -13.89
N PHE A 121 10.76 -6.49 -14.19
CA PHE A 121 10.49 -5.51 -15.23
C PHE A 121 11.51 -5.65 -16.37
N GLU A 122 11.21 -5.06 -17.52
CA GLU A 122 12.09 -5.01 -18.68
C GLU A 122 12.80 -3.66 -18.80
N THR A 123 13.90 -3.60 -19.56
CA THR A 123 14.64 -2.34 -19.75
C THR A 123 13.77 -1.23 -20.34
N GLU A 124 12.84 -1.58 -21.24
CA GLU A 124 11.91 -0.64 -21.85
C GLU A 124 10.84 -0.11 -20.88
N ASP A 125 10.51 -0.86 -19.82
CA ASP A 125 9.53 -0.44 -18.82
C ASP A 125 9.99 0.83 -18.11
N LEU A 126 11.30 0.93 -17.86
CA LEU A 126 11.93 2.09 -17.24
C LEU A 126 12.36 3.13 -18.28
N VAL A 127 13.13 2.74 -19.29
CA VAL A 127 13.76 3.69 -20.23
C VAL A 127 12.75 4.31 -21.18
N LEU A 128 11.71 3.58 -21.57
CA LEU A 128 10.66 4.05 -22.48
C LEU A 128 9.31 4.24 -21.78
N ARG A 129 9.28 4.14 -20.45
CA ARG A 129 8.07 4.32 -19.62
C ARG A 129 6.91 3.39 -20.02
N LYS A 130 7.20 2.19 -20.53
CA LYS A 130 6.15 1.27 -21.01
C LYS A 130 5.30 0.71 -19.87
N ASN A 131 5.89 0.43 -18.71
CA ASN A 131 5.18 -0.17 -17.59
C ASN A 131 5.84 0.14 -16.24
N GLU A 132 5.42 1.23 -15.62
CA GLU A 132 5.95 1.65 -14.31
C GLU A 132 5.62 0.66 -13.18
N LYS A 133 4.51 -0.08 -13.30
CA LYS A 133 4.01 -0.97 -12.24
C LYS A 133 5.01 -2.08 -11.93
N ASN A 134 5.50 -2.78 -12.95
CA ASN A 134 6.44 -3.88 -12.75
C ASN A 134 7.75 -3.37 -12.14
N PHE A 135 8.21 -2.20 -12.57
CA PHE A 135 9.41 -1.58 -12.01
C PHE A 135 9.26 -1.30 -10.50
N VAL A 136 8.16 -0.65 -10.10
CA VAL A 136 7.85 -0.37 -8.69
C VAL A 136 7.72 -1.65 -7.87
N LEU A 137 7.02 -2.67 -8.38
CA LEU A 137 6.85 -3.94 -7.69
C LEU A 137 8.17 -4.70 -7.50
N CYS A 138 9.05 -4.66 -8.50
CA CYS A 138 10.38 -5.25 -8.43
C CYS A 138 11.20 -4.62 -7.31
N LEU A 139 11.20 -3.29 -7.20
CA LEU A 139 11.95 -2.57 -6.16
C LEU A 139 11.42 -2.88 -4.75
N LEU A 140 10.10 -2.95 -4.56
CA LEU A 140 9.53 -3.35 -3.26
C LEU A 140 9.88 -4.78 -2.88
N GLU A 141 9.88 -5.71 -3.84
CA GLU A 141 10.31 -7.09 -3.60
C GLU A 141 11.82 -7.17 -3.28
N LEU A 142 12.64 -6.35 -3.95
CA LEU A 142 14.07 -6.25 -3.63
C LEU A 142 14.27 -5.76 -2.20
N ALA A 143 13.59 -4.69 -1.80
CA ALA A 143 13.66 -4.15 -0.45
C ALA A 143 13.19 -5.16 0.61
N ARG A 144 12.09 -5.87 0.35
CA ARG A 144 11.57 -6.95 1.20
C ARG A 144 12.61 -8.05 1.44
N ARG A 145 13.39 -8.40 0.41
CA ARG A 145 14.48 -9.39 0.56
C ARG A 145 15.68 -8.81 1.30
N ALA A 146 16.07 -7.58 1.00
CA ALA A 146 17.20 -6.90 1.63
C ALA A 146 17.00 -6.67 3.14
N ALA A 147 15.76 -6.38 3.56
CA ALA A 147 15.39 -6.19 4.96
C ALA A 147 15.73 -7.40 5.85
N ARG A 148 15.72 -8.62 5.29
CA ARG A 148 16.00 -9.87 6.03
C ARG A 148 17.42 -9.96 6.57
N PHE A 149 18.34 -9.18 6.01
CA PHE A 149 19.73 -9.08 6.44
C PHE A 149 20.10 -7.67 6.89
N GLY A 150 19.12 -6.87 7.30
CA GLY A 150 19.33 -5.66 8.10
C GLY A 150 19.35 -4.34 7.34
N MET A 151 19.08 -4.33 6.03
CA MET A 151 18.90 -3.07 5.31
C MET A 151 17.58 -2.39 5.69
N SER A 152 17.55 -1.06 5.68
CA SER A 152 16.30 -0.31 5.83
C SER A 152 15.36 -0.64 4.67
N ALA A 153 14.07 -0.72 4.97
CA ALA A 153 13.02 -1.00 4.01
C ALA A 153 12.07 0.19 3.88
N PRO A 154 11.43 0.41 2.72
CA PRO A 154 10.35 1.38 2.57
C PRO A 154 9.20 1.13 3.56
N THR A 155 8.41 2.16 3.84
CA THR A 155 7.32 2.11 4.81
C THR A 155 6.29 1.04 4.46
N LEU A 156 6.00 0.85 3.16
CA LEU A 156 5.09 -0.19 2.69
C LEU A 156 5.52 -1.59 3.10
N VAL A 157 6.80 -1.91 2.94
CA VAL A 157 7.35 -3.21 3.34
C VAL A 157 7.31 -3.37 4.85
N GLN A 158 7.63 -2.31 5.60
CA GLN A 158 7.53 -2.34 7.06
C GLN A 158 6.09 -2.60 7.54
N MET A 159 5.10 -1.98 6.90
CA MET A 159 3.68 -2.20 7.20
C MET A 159 3.23 -3.64 6.85
N GLU A 160 3.76 -4.24 5.78
CA GLU A 160 3.50 -5.65 5.48
C GLU A 160 3.98 -6.58 6.58
N GLU A 161 5.20 -6.36 7.08
CA GLU A 161 5.76 -7.16 8.17
C GLU A 161 4.98 -6.98 9.48
N GLU A 162 4.53 -5.77 9.76
CA GLU A 162 3.67 -5.45 10.91
C GLU A 162 2.35 -6.21 10.83
N ILE A 163 1.66 -6.14 9.69
CA ILE A 163 0.41 -6.88 9.45
C ILE A 163 0.62 -8.39 9.55
N GLU A 164 1.72 -8.91 8.98
CA GLU A 164 2.05 -10.35 9.05
C GLU A 164 2.28 -10.79 10.50
N GLU A 165 2.89 -9.94 11.34
CA GLU A 165 3.12 -10.23 12.75
C GLU A 165 1.84 -10.16 13.58
N GLU A 166 0.99 -9.14 13.36
CA GLU A 166 -0.34 -9.06 14.00
C GLU A 166 -1.20 -10.28 13.68
N LEU A 167 -1.23 -10.69 12.41
CA LEU A 167 -2.01 -11.85 11.98
C LEU A 167 -1.46 -13.15 12.59
N ARG A 168 -0.14 -13.28 12.69
CA ARG A 168 0.52 -14.43 13.33
C ARG A 168 0.14 -14.53 14.81
N GLN A 169 0.14 -13.41 15.52
CA GLN A 169 -0.25 -13.35 16.94
C GLN A 169 -1.72 -13.72 17.14
N GLU A 170 -2.62 -13.19 16.32
CA GLU A 170 -4.05 -13.55 16.38
C GLU A 170 -4.29 -15.04 16.11
N LEU A 171 -3.53 -15.62 15.19
CA LEU A 171 -3.59 -17.05 14.86
C LEU A 171 -2.79 -17.94 15.83
N HIS A 172 -2.17 -17.39 16.88
CA HIS A 172 -1.35 -18.11 17.85
C HIS A 172 -0.23 -18.96 17.19
N LEU A 173 0.28 -18.49 16.07
CA LEU A 173 1.34 -19.16 15.32
C LEU A 173 2.70 -18.94 15.98
N PRO A 174 3.64 -19.90 15.85
CA PRO A 174 4.97 -19.75 16.42
C PRO A 174 5.70 -18.53 15.81
N PRO A 175 6.61 -17.88 16.58
CA PRO A 175 7.39 -16.76 16.08
C PRO A 175 8.12 -17.12 14.79
N LYS A 176 8.20 -16.16 13.87
CA LYS A 176 8.96 -16.34 12.63
C LYS A 176 10.44 -16.48 12.99
N ASP A 177 11.10 -17.52 12.46
CA ASP A 177 12.55 -17.68 12.52
C ASP A 177 13.21 -16.50 11.82
N THR A 178 13.45 -15.43 12.59
CA THR A 178 14.01 -14.19 12.10
C THR A 178 15.49 -14.18 12.40
N PRO A 179 16.35 -14.04 11.37
CA PRO A 179 17.80 -14.04 11.52
C PRO A 179 18.34 -12.97 12.48
N LEU A 180 17.61 -11.86 12.60
CA LEU A 180 17.99 -10.68 13.36
C LEU A 180 16.93 -10.33 14.41
N PRO A 181 17.35 -9.91 15.62
CA PRO A 181 16.46 -9.25 16.57
C PRO A 181 15.89 -7.99 15.90
N ARG A 182 14.57 -7.88 15.86
CA ARG A 182 13.94 -6.67 15.32
C ARG A 182 14.13 -5.55 16.35
N PRO A 183 14.56 -4.34 15.94
CA PRO A 183 14.54 -3.21 16.85
C PRO A 183 13.10 -3.01 17.37
N PRO A 184 12.92 -2.58 18.64
CA PRO A 184 11.60 -2.20 19.14
C PRO A 184 11.00 -1.16 18.20
N ARG A 185 9.92 -1.54 17.54
CA ARG A 185 9.19 -0.62 16.65
C ARG A 185 8.23 0.16 17.51
N GLU A 186 8.27 1.49 17.43
CA GLU A 186 7.19 2.28 18.00
C GLU A 186 5.89 1.91 17.27
N PRO A 187 4.78 1.69 18.00
CA PRO A 187 3.48 1.49 17.38
C PRO A 187 3.20 2.64 16.42
N ARG A 188 2.79 2.34 15.19
CA ARG A 188 2.40 3.39 14.25
C ARG A 188 1.28 4.20 14.86
N ASP A 189 1.41 5.53 14.75
CA ASP A 189 0.35 6.41 15.17
C ASP A 189 -0.82 6.30 14.18
N LEU A 190 -1.84 5.53 14.57
CA LEU A 190 -3.09 5.39 13.82
C LEU A 190 -4.10 6.48 14.21
N ARG A 191 -3.68 7.55 14.93
CA ARG A 191 -4.52 8.71 15.19
C ARG A 191 -5.08 9.24 13.87
N ASN A 192 -6.38 9.49 13.87
CA ASN A 192 -7.18 9.94 12.73
C ASN A 192 -7.40 8.91 11.62
N LEU A 193 -6.88 7.68 11.69
CA LEU A 193 -7.13 6.67 10.65
C LEU A 193 -8.63 6.45 10.44
N ASP A 194 -9.38 6.24 11.52
CA ASP A 194 -10.83 6.03 11.44
C ASP A 194 -11.56 7.23 10.83
N GLN A 195 -11.13 8.44 11.13
CA GLN A 195 -11.73 9.66 10.58
C GLN A 195 -11.48 9.75 9.07
N MET A 196 -10.26 9.42 8.63
CA MET A 196 -9.92 9.39 7.21
C MET A 196 -10.69 8.29 6.46
N VAL A 197 -10.82 7.11 7.07
CA VAL A 197 -11.63 6.00 6.53
C VAL A 197 -13.11 6.41 6.42
N GLN A 198 -13.68 6.97 7.50
CA GLN A 198 -15.06 7.44 7.52
C GLN A 198 -15.32 8.50 6.44
N HIS A 199 -14.41 9.46 6.26
CA HIS A 199 -14.51 10.48 5.21
C HIS A 199 -14.50 9.89 3.80
N LEU A 200 -13.71 8.85 3.56
CA LEU A 200 -13.66 8.17 2.26
C LEU A 200 -14.92 7.35 2.00
N VAL A 201 -15.45 6.65 3.00
CA VAL A 201 -16.69 5.87 2.91
C VAL A 201 -17.91 6.79 2.78
N SER A 202 -17.93 7.95 3.44
CA SER A 202 -19.06 8.89 3.42
C SER A 202 -19.29 9.54 2.05
N ARG A 203 -18.35 9.41 1.11
CA ARG A 203 -18.51 9.87 -0.28
C ARG A 203 -19.46 8.99 -1.09
N CYS A 204 -19.84 7.82 -0.59
CA CYS A 204 -20.80 6.92 -1.22
C CYS A 204 -22.21 7.54 -1.23
N THR A 205 -22.85 7.55 -2.40
CA THR A 205 -24.20 8.08 -2.62
C THR A 205 -25.25 6.98 -2.79
N CYS A 206 -24.88 5.72 -2.58
CA CYS A 206 -25.83 4.60 -2.65
C CYS A 206 -26.90 4.69 -1.54
N PRO A 207 -28.14 4.23 -1.81
CA PRO A 207 -29.17 4.11 -0.79
C PRO A 207 -28.81 3.11 0.32
N VAL A 208 -28.01 2.09 -0.04
CA VAL A 208 -27.36 1.16 0.89
C VAL A 208 -25.87 1.28 0.65
N GLN A 209 -25.12 1.72 1.66
CA GLN A 209 -23.67 1.85 1.56
C GLN A 209 -23.01 0.48 1.60
N PHE A 210 -21.89 0.33 0.90
CA PHE A 210 -21.03 -0.85 1.02
C PHE A 210 -20.61 -0.99 2.49
N PRO A 211 -20.95 -2.10 3.16
CA PRO A 211 -20.72 -2.23 4.60
C PRO A 211 -19.21 -2.30 4.86
N MET A 212 -18.70 -1.35 5.65
CA MET A 212 -17.33 -1.32 6.14
C MET A 212 -17.34 -1.17 7.67
N ILE A 213 -16.98 -2.23 8.37
CA ILE A 213 -17.12 -2.35 9.83
C ILE A 213 -15.73 -2.42 10.46
N LYS A 214 -15.42 -1.48 11.37
CA LYS A 214 -14.16 -1.52 12.13
C LYS A 214 -14.18 -2.69 13.12
N ILE A 215 -13.10 -3.47 13.12
CA ILE A 215 -12.90 -4.61 14.05
C ILE A 215 -11.93 -4.23 15.15
N SER A 216 -10.80 -3.65 14.76
CA SER A 216 -9.79 -3.07 15.64
C SER A 216 -9.03 -1.99 14.86
N ASP A 217 -8.08 -1.33 15.50
CA ASP A 217 -7.30 -0.28 14.83
C ASP A 217 -6.60 -0.83 13.59
N GLY A 218 -6.86 -0.21 12.45
CA GLY A 218 -6.30 -0.65 11.17
C GLY A 218 -6.87 -1.97 10.62
N LYS A 219 -7.95 -2.52 11.19
CA LYS A 219 -8.62 -3.73 10.68
C LYS A 219 -10.10 -3.49 10.46
N TYR A 220 -10.56 -3.74 9.23
CA TYR A 220 -11.95 -3.53 8.83
C TYR A 220 -12.49 -4.76 8.11
N ARG A 221 -13.76 -5.07 8.31
CA ARG A 221 -14.50 -6.03 7.48
C ARG A 221 -15.26 -5.27 6.42
N VAL A 222 -15.25 -5.78 5.19
CA VAL A 222 -15.92 -5.14 4.05
C VAL A 222 -16.78 -6.12 3.27
N GLY A 223 -17.88 -5.58 2.76
CA GLY A 223 -18.87 -6.32 1.97
C GLY A 223 -19.66 -7.35 2.78
N ASP A 224 -20.46 -8.15 2.08
CA ASP A 224 -21.34 -9.15 2.69
C ASP A 224 -20.60 -10.46 3.04
N SER A 225 -19.36 -10.62 2.55
CA SER A 225 -18.56 -11.85 2.70
C SER A 225 -17.58 -11.84 3.89
N ASP A 226 -17.76 -10.94 4.86
CA ASP A 226 -16.91 -10.78 6.06
C ASP A 226 -15.40 -10.62 5.73
N THR A 227 -15.05 -10.07 4.56
CA THR A 227 -13.66 -10.01 4.11
C THR A 227 -12.87 -9.03 4.98
N LEU A 228 -11.86 -9.54 5.69
CA LEU A 228 -10.97 -8.72 6.51
C LEU A 228 -9.92 -8.01 5.64
N ILE A 229 -9.82 -6.69 5.80
CA ILE A 229 -8.82 -5.85 5.17
C ILE A 229 -8.01 -5.12 6.23
N PHE A 230 -6.73 -4.90 5.94
CA PHE A 230 -5.85 -4.13 6.80
C PHE A 230 -5.65 -2.76 6.18
N VAL A 231 -5.84 -1.72 6.97
CA VAL A 231 -5.74 -0.32 6.52
C VAL A 231 -4.64 0.37 7.33
N ARG A 232 -3.80 1.13 6.64
CA ARG A 232 -2.70 1.90 7.22
C ARG A 232 -2.60 3.26 6.57
N ILE A 233 -1.99 4.22 7.28
CA ILE A 233 -1.68 5.54 6.74
C ILE A 233 -0.26 5.50 6.16
N LEU A 234 -0.13 5.91 4.90
CA LEU A 234 1.14 6.16 4.24
C LEU A 234 1.15 7.61 3.77
N ARG A 235 1.85 8.49 4.50
CA ARG A 235 1.90 9.93 4.22
C ARG A 235 0.49 10.55 4.18
N GLU A 236 0.03 10.99 3.00
CA GLU A 236 -1.32 11.54 2.77
C GLU A 236 -2.31 10.48 2.24
N HIS A 237 -1.88 9.22 2.12
CA HIS A 237 -2.67 8.14 1.54
C HIS A 237 -3.20 7.19 2.61
N VAL A 238 -4.47 6.81 2.47
CA VAL A 238 -5.04 5.67 3.21
C VAL A 238 -4.84 4.43 2.36
N MET A 239 -3.94 3.56 2.79
CA MET A 239 -3.56 2.33 2.09
C MET A 239 -4.35 1.15 2.63
N VAL A 240 -4.81 0.29 1.72
CA VAL A 240 -5.48 -0.97 2.05
C VAL A 240 -4.65 -2.15 1.53
N ARG A 241 -4.55 -3.16 2.38
CA ARG A 241 -3.92 -4.43 2.06
C ARG A 241 -5.02 -5.49 1.91
N VAL A 242 -5.17 -5.99 0.68
CA VAL A 242 -6.06 -7.11 0.35
C VAL A 242 -5.25 -8.20 -0.37
N GLY A 243 -5.29 -9.45 0.11
CA GLY A 243 -4.61 -10.58 -0.55
C GLY A 243 -3.10 -10.38 -0.76
N GLY A 244 -2.64 -10.18 -2.00
CA GLY A 244 -1.21 -10.17 -2.40
C GLY A 244 -0.55 -8.81 -2.70
N GLY A 245 -1.25 -7.67 -2.64
CA GLY A 245 -0.65 -6.34 -2.86
C GLY A 245 -1.29 -5.18 -2.08
N TRP A 246 -0.75 -3.99 -2.27
CA TRP A 246 -1.25 -2.72 -1.74
C TRP A 246 -2.12 -1.99 -2.75
N ASP A 247 -3.16 -1.32 -2.25
CA ASP A 247 -3.97 -0.38 -2.99
C ASP A 247 -4.29 0.83 -2.10
N THR A 248 -4.85 1.90 -2.66
CA THR A 248 -5.45 2.97 -1.86
C THR A 248 -6.89 2.59 -1.49
N LEU A 249 -7.37 3.01 -0.31
CA LEU A 249 -8.75 2.77 0.10
C LEU A 249 -9.75 3.44 -0.87
N GLN A 250 -9.40 4.62 -1.38
CA GLN A 250 -10.19 5.31 -2.40
C GLN A 250 -10.40 4.41 -3.64
N HIS A 251 -9.31 3.87 -4.24
CA HIS A 251 -9.39 3.00 -5.42
C HIS A 251 -10.06 1.65 -5.13
N TYR A 252 -9.85 1.09 -3.93
CA TYR A 252 -10.55 -0.12 -3.49
C TYR A 252 -12.06 0.09 -3.46
N LEU A 253 -12.52 1.18 -2.84
CA LEU A 253 -13.94 1.53 -2.81
C LEU A 253 -14.49 1.89 -4.21
N ASP A 254 -13.70 2.52 -5.08
CA ASP A 254 -14.13 2.81 -6.46
C ASP A 254 -14.45 1.53 -7.28
N LYS A 255 -13.92 0.37 -6.87
CA LYS A 255 -14.20 -0.94 -7.49
C LYS A 255 -15.35 -1.69 -6.82
N HIS A 256 -15.79 -1.28 -5.64
CA HIS A 256 -16.69 -2.07 -4.79
C HIS A 256 -17.98 -1.31 -4.45
N ASP A 257 -17.94 0.02 -4.41
CA ASP A 257 -19.12 0.87 -4.22
C ASP A 257 -19.88 1.02 -5.56
N PRO A 258 -21.15 0.57 -5.64
CA PRO A 258 -21.91 0.62 -6.89
C PRO A 258 -22.09 2.03 -7.48
N CYS A 259 -22.15 3.06 -6.64
CA CYS A 259 -22.28 4.46 -7.09
C CYS A 259 -20.97 5.08 -7.58
N ARG A 260 -19.82 4.43 -7.32
CA ARG A 260 -18.49 4.93 -7.67
C ARG A 260 -17.83 4.13 -8.78
N CYS A 261 -18.28 2.89 -9.01
CA CYS A 261 -17.87 2.06 -10.12
C CYS A 261 -17.98 2.83 -11.45
N THR A 262 -16.83 3.23 -12.00
CA THR A 262 -16.74 3.82 -13.34
C THR A 262 -16.88 2.78 -14.45
N SER A 263 -16.93 1.49 -14.11
CA SER A 263 -17.17 0.39 -15.05
C SER A 263 -18.67 0.19 -15.28
N LEU A 264 -19.19 0.91 -16.27
CA LEU A 264 -20.36 0.55 -17.11
C LEU A 264 -21.74 0.44 -16.43
N SER A 265 -22.62 1.38 -16.84
CA SER A 265 -24.08 1.20 -17.01
C SER A 265 -24.99 1.31 -15.77
N HIS A 266 -25.05 2.50 -15.17
CA HIS A 266 -26.36 3.10 -14.87
C HIS A 266 -26.29 4.62 -15.02
N LYS A 267 -26.27 5.09 -16.28
CA LYS A 267 -26.90 6.38 -16.58
C LYS A 267 -28.40 6.21 -16.33
N GLN A 268 -28.82 6.28 -15.06
CA GLN A 268 -30.22 6.63 -14.82
C GLN A 268 -30.36 8.08 -15.26
N HIS A 269 -31.07 8.27 -16.37
CA HIS A 269 -31.49 9.57 -16.87
C HIS A 269 -31.96 10.46 -15.71
N PRO A 270 -31.54 11.72 -15.62
CA PRO A 270 -32.09 12.64 -14.64
C PRO A 270 -33.57 12.88 -15.00
N ARG A 271 -34.49 12.18 -14.33
CA ARG A 271 -35.88 12.60 -14.28
C ARG A 271 -35.96 13.73 -13.26
N SER A 272 -36.12 14.94 -13.77
CA SER A 272 -36.46 16.14 -13.01
C SER A 272 -37.71 15.90 -12.16
N ARG A 273 -37.55 15.84 -10.85
CA ARG A 273 -38.63 16.04 -9.87
C ARG A 273 -38.13 16.99 -8.77
N PRO A 274 -38.97 17.92 -8.29
CA PRO A 274 -38.56 18.92 -7.31
C PRO A 274 -38.30 18.25 -5.94
N PRO A 275 -37.50 18.87 -5.07
CA PRO A 275 -37.10 18.25 -3.81
C PRO A 275 -38.30 18.15 -2.86
N GLN A 276 -38.76 16.93 -2.57
CA GLN A 276 -39.57 16.68 -1.38
C GLN A 276 -38.63 16.65 -0.17
N GLN A 277 -38.96 17.43 0.86
CA GLN A 277 -38.24 17.42 2.14
C GLN A 277 -38.31 16.03 2.77
N VAL A 278 -37.21 15.29 2.71
CA VAL A 278 -37.03 14.06 3.47
C VAL A 278 -36.42 14.45 4.82
N GLN A 279 -37.21 14.34 5.89
CA GLN A 279 -36.71 14.48 7.24
C GLN A 279 -35.90 13.24 7.60
N HIS A 280 -34.61 13.42 7.91
CA HIS A 280 -33.75 12.35 8.39
C HIS A 280 -33.67 12.41 9.90
N GLU A 281 -34.14 11.37 10.58
CA GLU A 281 -33.92 11.19 12.00
C GLU A 281 -32.75 10.22 12.21
N VAL A 282 -31.76 10.63 12.99
CA VAL A 282 -30.62 9.78 13.39
C VAL A 282 -30.90 9.34 14.82
N GLN A 283 -31.21 8.05 15.01
CA GLN A 283 -31.38 7.48 16.34
C GLN A 283 -30.19 6.61 16.74
N LEU A 284 -29.67 6.90 17.94
CA LEU A 284 -28.65 6.10 18.62
C LEU A 284 -29.35 4.95 19.36
N CYS A 285 -29.28 3.74 18.82
CA CYS A 285 -29.78 2.56 19.51
C CYS A 285 -28.63 1.80 20.18
N LYS A 286 -28.80 1.45 21.46
CA LYS A 286 -27.92 0.50 22.15
C LYS A 286 -28.19 -0.91 21.61
N ALA A 287 -27.16 -1.62 21.18
CA ALA A 287 -27.29 -3.02 20.80
C ALA A 287 -27.73 -3.88 22.02
N PRO A 288 -28.59 -4.90 21.84
CA PRO A 288 -28.90 -5.84 22.92
C PRO A 288 -27.63 -6.61 23.32
N PRO A 289 -27.45 -6.92 24.60
CA PRO A 289 -26.24 -7.60 25.07
C PRO A 289 -26.18 -9.02 24.51
N ALA A 290 -25.16 -9.28 23.68
CA ALA A 290 -24.76 -10.64 23.34
C ALA A 290 -23.94 -11.22 24.50
N PRO A 291 -24.18 -12.46 24.96
CA PRO A 291 -23.39 -13.07 26.01
C PRO A 291 -21.97 -13.33 25.49
N GLY A 292 -20.97 -12.61 26.02
CA GLY A 292 -19.56 -12.98 25.90
C GLY A 292 -18.55 -11.97 25.33
N ARG A 293 -18.90 -10.70 25.05
CA ARG A 293 -17.91 -9.67 24.68
C ARG A 293 -18.14 -8.34 25.40
N GLY A 294 -17.14 -7.88 26.15
CA GLY A 294 -17.18 -6.70 27.01
C GLY A 294 -16.84 -5.37 26.34
N GLN A 295 -17.32 -5.09 25.12
CA GLN A 295 -17.22 -3.76 24.53
C GLN A 295 -18.55 -3.29 23.92
N PRO A 296 -18.92 -2.00 24.10
CA PRO A 296 -20.15 -1.45 23.53
C PRO A 296 -20.01 -1.33 22.01
N SER A 297 -20.88 -2.00 21.25
CA SER A 297 -21.03 -1.75 19.82
C SER A 297 -22.00 -0.59 19.60
N LEU A 298 -21.60 0.36 18.76
CA LEU A 298 -22.47 1.43 18.27
C LEU A 298 -22.91 1.05 16.85
N LEU A 299 -24.22 0.93 16.66
CA LEU A 299 -24.83 0.58 15.38
C LEU A 299 -25.53 1.84 14.85
N VAL A 300 -25.02 2.38 13.75
CA VAL A 300 -25.64 3.53 13.09
C VAL A 300 -26.64 2.98 12.07
N SER A 301 -27.92 3.17 12.35
CA SER A 301 -29.00 2.82 11.42
C SER A 301 -29.78 4.07 11.02
N ARG A 302 -30.10 4.20 9.73
CA ARG A 302 -31.03 5.20 9.21
C ARG A 302 -32.27 4.47 8.71
N SER A 303 -33.41 4.73 9.33
CA SER A 303 -34.71 4.32 8.80
C SER A 303 -35.35 5.49 8.07
N GLN A 304 -35.78 5.27 6.82
CA GLN A 304 -36.74 6.16 6.15
C GLN A 304 -38.14 5.67 6.48
N SER A 305 -39.05 6.57 6.88
CA SER A 305 -40.46 6.23 6.98
C SER A 305 -40.96 5.69 5.62
N PRO A 306 -41.82 4.65 5.60
CA PRO A 306 -42.31 4.11 4.34
C PRO A 306 -43.06 5.19 3.55
N LEU A 307 -42.80 5.24 2.25
CA LEU A 307 -43.57 6.09 1.33
C LEU A 307 -45.05 5.66 1.37
N PRO A 308 -46.01 6.61 1.29
CA PRO A 308 -47.41 6.24 1.19
C PRO A 308 -47.63 5.34 -0.03
N PRO A 309 -48.51 4.32 0.07
CA PRO A 309 -48.77 3.42 -1.04
C PRO A 309 -49.27 4.22 -2.25
N VAL A 310 -48.61 4.05 -3.39
CA VAL A 310 -49.07 4.58 -4.67
C VAL A 310 -50.04 3.55 -5.26
N ALA A 311 -51.29 3.94 -5.44
CA ALA A 311 -52.26 3.12 -6.15
C ALA A 311 -51.94 3.11 -7.65
N TRP A 312 -51.56 1.94 -8.17
CA TRP A 312 -51.78 1.50 -9.55
C TRP A 312 -52.04 0.00 -9.53
#